data_AF-A0A972Z5B8-F1
#
_entry.id   AF-A0A972Z5B8-F1
#
_cell.length_a   1.000
_cell.length_b   1.000
_cell.length_c   1.000
_cell.angle_alpha   90.00
_cell.angle_beta   90.00
_cell.angle_gamma   90.00
#
_symmetry.space_group_name_H-M   'P 1'
#
loop_
_entity.id
_entity.type
_entity.pdbx_description
1 polymer ?
#
loop_
_entity_poly.entity_id
_entity_poly.type
_entity_poly.pdbx_seq_one_letter_code
_entity_poly.pdbx_strand_id
1 'polypeptide(L)'
;MKPKLRAVQPTLIDHQGSPYIVLSDPLRLSEETIAIPHPLAPLLELCDGTRDVPTLQTAFELRTGIRLEEETVQGIVAQLDKSLLLDSDRFLQARDVVISQFQSAPARPPALAGAGYPADPGELRDMLRGYLGSISDDLNTGSGSEHIKGVISPHIDFQRGGEVYAQVWSKATTAIDDVELAIIFGTNHFGGDRLFTLTRQNYSTPWGILSTATDIVDKLAEALGETSAFEDELHHRNEHSIELALIWLHYFLGDRKCELVPILCGSFEHFINSDEDPSYHEEISAVVDCLQKVVGSRRTLVVAAADLAHMGPAFGDYNPIDNIERAEISAADEGLIKSMCSADAEGFFSQIKNETDRRRICGLAPIYMTLRILNDSHGEAAGYMQCPADQINGSLVSICGVGLR
;
A
#
# COMPACT_ATOMS: atom_id res chain seq x y z
N MET A 1 1.50 6.59 34.28
CA MET A 1 1.73 6.23 32.86
C MET A 1 1.77 7.52 32.05
N LYS A 2 2.69 7.65 31.09
CA LYS A 2 2.68 8.75 30.12
C LYS A 2 2.20 8.18 28.78
N PRO A 3 0.92 8.34 28.41
CA PRO A 3 0.37 7.64 27.24
C PRO A 3 0.96 8.22 25.96
N LYS A 4 1.35 7.32 25.05
CA LYS A 4 1.76 7.63 23.69
C LYS A 4 0.83 6.88 22.74
N LEU A 5 -0.01 7.60 22.01
CA LEU A 5 -0.85 7.04 20.97
C LEU A 5 0.08 6.59 19.82
N ARG A 6 -0.08 5.35 19.37
CA ARG A 6 0.64 4.87 18.17
C ARG A 6 -0.12 5.29 16.91
N ALA A 7 0.39 4.89 15.75
CA ALA A 7 -0.38 4.97 14.51
C ALA A 7 -1.68 4.17 14.64
N VAL A 8 -2.80 4.87 14.47
CA VAL A 8 -4.16 4.33 14.50
C VAL A 8 -4.92 4.84 13.29
N GLN A 9 -5.99 4.15 12.89
CA GLN A 9 -6.82 4.57 11.78
C GLN A 9 -8.07 5.32 12.31
N PRO A 10 -8.15 6.65 12.18
CA PRO A 10 -9.34 7.40 12.56
C PRO A 10 -10.40 7.36 11.46
N THR A 11 -11.66 7.25 11.84
CA THR A 11 -12.81 7.42 10.94
C THR A 11 -13.82 8.37 11.57
N LEU A 12 -14.20 9.42 10.85
CA LEU A 12 -15.27 10.33 11.28
C LEU A 12 -16.63 9.69 11.02
N ILE A 13 -17.46 9.64 12.06
CA ILE A 13 -18.85 9.17 11.96
C ILE A 13 -19.80 10.20 12.57
N ASP A 14 -21.02 10.27 12.05
CA ASP A 14 -22.13 10.90 12.75
C ASP A 14 -22.86 9.86 13.59
N HIS A 15 -22.97 10.11 14.90
CA HIS A 15 -23.77 9.29 15.79
C HIS A 15 -24.84 10.16 16.46
N GLN A 16 -26.09 9.97 16.04
CA GLN A 16 -27.25 10.71 16.55
C GLN A 16 -27.11 12.24 16.41
N GLY A 17 -26.56 12.72 15.29
CA GLY A 17 -26.37 14.15 15.03
C GLY A 17 -25.17 14.77 15.77
N SER A 18 -24.31 13.94 16.35
CA SER A 18 -23.06 14.37 16.98
C SER A 18 -21.86 13.71 16.28
N PRO A 19 -20.81 14.46 15.94
CA PRO A 19 -19.62 13.90 15.30
C PRO A 19 -18.74 13.15 16.30
N TYR A 20 -18.31 11.95 15.92
CA TYR A 20 -17.35 11.11 16.64
C TYR A 20 -16.18 10.73 15.74
N ILE A 21 -15.04 10.47 16.36
CA ILE A 21 -13.88 9.81 15.75
C ILE A 21 -13.85 8.38 16.29
N VAL A 22 -13.98 7.40 15.41
CA VAL A 22 -13.73 6.00 15.72
C VAL A 22 -12.27 5.71 15.45
N LEU A 23 -11.57 5.21 16.46
CA LEU A 23 -10.20 4.71 16.35
C LEU A 23 -10.24 3.19 16.22
N SER A 24 -9.62 2.68 15.16
CA SER A 24 -9.37 1.25 14.98
C SER A 24 -7.86 0.96 14.95
N ASP A 25 -7.53 -0.27 15.30
CA ASP A 25 -6.18 -0.79 15.18
C ASP A 25 -5.88 -1.20 13.72
N PRO A 26 -4.97 -0.51 13.01
CA PRO A 26 -4.54 -0.93 11.68
C PRO A 26 -4.00 -2.37 11.62
N LEU A 27 -3.28 -2.79 12.66
CA LEU A 27 -2.66 -4.12 12.74
C LEU A 27 -3.66 -5.21 13.14
N ARG A 28 -4.89 -4.83 13.52
CA ARG A 28 -5.96 -5.74 14.01
C ARG A 28 -5.45 -6.71 15.08
N LEU A 29 -4.67 -6.20 16.04
CA LEU A 29 -4.31 -6.92 17.27
C LEU A 29 -5.50 -7.02 18.22
N SER A 30 -6.44 -6.08 18.10
CA SER A 30 -7.72 -6.05 18.80
C SER A 30 -8.86 -5.84 17.80
N GLU A 31 -10.01 -6.47 18.07
CA GLU A 31 -11.28 -6.19 17.38
C GLU A 31 -12.04 -5.02 18.02
N GLU A 32 -11.59 -4.52 19.17
CA GLU A 32 -12.20 -3.37 19.82
C GLU A 32 -11.97 -2.08 19.01
N THR A 33 -13.02 -1.28 18.85
CA THR A 33 -12.93 0.09 18.34
C THR A 33 -13.33 1.07 19.43
N ILE A 34 -12.70 2.25 19.44
CA ILE A 34 -12.99 3.30 20.43
C ILE A 34 -13.60 4.50 19.72
N ALA A 35 -14.85 4.84 20.06
CA ALA A 35 -15.48 6.06 19.61
C ALA A 35 -15.23 7.20 20.60
N ILE A 36 -14.67 8.30 20.12
CA ILE A 36 -14.35 9.49 20.90
C ILE A 36 -15.14 10.67 20.34
N PRO A 37 -15.89 11.42 21.16
CA PRO A 37 -16.55 12.64 20.72
C PRO A 37 -15.53 13.60 20.07
N HIS A 38 -15.86 14.17 18.91
CA HIS A 38 -14.94 15.04 18.17
C HIS A 38 -14.33 16.19 19.02
N PRO A 39 -15.06 16.83 19.97
CA PRO A 39 -14.45 17.85 20.85
C PRO A 39 -13.29 17.34 21.73
N LEU A 40 -13.17 16.04 21.94
CA LEU A 40 -12.10 15.42 22.71
C LEU A 40 -10.91 14.97 21.84
N ALA A 41 -10.99 15.11 20.51
CA ALA A 41 -9.91 14.74 19.59
C ALA A 41 -8.54 15.36 19.95
N PRO A 42 -8.43 16.62 20.41
CA PRO A 42 -7.15 17.19 20.81
C PRO A 42 -6.45 16.44 21.95
N LEU A 43 -7.18 15.66 22.77
CA LEU A 43 -6.59 14.83 23.81
C LEU A 43 -5.74 13.69 23.22
N LEU A 44 -6.12 13.16 22.06
CA LEU A 44 -5.38 12.11 21.35
C LEU A 44 -4.01 12.60 20.90
N GLU A 45 -3.95 13.80 20.32
CA GLU A 45 -2.69 14.43 19.90
C GLU A 45 -1.76 14.73 21.08
N LEU A 46 -2.32 14.99 22.26
CA LEU A 46 -1.54 15.25 23.47
C LEU A 46 -0.96 13.98 24.10
N CYS A 47 -1.47 12.80 23.73
CA CYS A 47 -0.92 11.50 24.12
C CYS A 47 0.34 11.19 23.28
N ASP A 48 1.42 11.93 23.53
CA ASP A 48 2.71 11.81 22.80
C ASP A 48 3.82 11.13 23.62
N GLY A 49 3.47 10.58 24.79
CA GLY A 49 4.42 9.96 25.72
C GLY A 49 5.16 10.93 26.64
N THR A 50 4.92 12.24 26.55
CA THR A 50 5.63 13.24 27.36
C THR A 50 4.89 13.64 28.64
N ARG A 51 3.56 13.49 28.66
CA ARG A 51 2.64 13.98 29.71
C ARG A 51 2.01 12.83 30.49
N ASP A 52 1.82 13.00 31.80
CA ASP A 52 0.95 12.13 32.61
C ASP A 52 -0.49 12.65 32.64
N VAL A 53 -1.42 11.93 33.28
CA VAL A 53 -2.86 12.25 33.28
C VAL A 53 -3.16 13.67 33.80
N PRO A 54 -2.62 14.14 34.95
CA PRO A 54 -2.84 15.52 35.39
C PRO A 54 -2.31 16.57 34.40
N THR A 55 -1.16 16.31 33.78
CA THR A 55 -0.58 17.20 32.77
C THR A 55 -1.41 17.22 31.48
N LEU A 56 -1.95 16.06 31.06
CA LEU A 56 -2.87 15.95 29.91
C LEU A 56 -4.15 16.75 30.13
N GLN A 57 -4.77 16.59 31.31
CA GLN A 57 -5.97 17.33 31.68
C GLN A 57 -5.73 18.85 31.59
N THR A 58 -4.62 19.32 32.19
CA THR A 58 -4.25 20.74 32.19
C THR A 58 -3.98 21.25 30.77
N ALA A 59 -3.21 20.50 29.97
CA ALA A 59 -2.89 20.87 28.59
C ALA A 59 -4.14 20.89 27.69
N PHE A 60 -5.05 19.94 27.89
CA PHE A 60 -6.31 19.87 27.16
C PHE A 60 -7.23 21.05 27.49
N GLU A 61 -7.38 21.40 28.78
CA GLU A 61 -8.17 22.56 29.21
C GLU A 61 -7.58 23.86 28.66
N LEU A 62 -6.26 24.04 28.70
CA LEU A 62 -5.60 25.22 28.12
C LEU A 62 -5.78 25.34 26.60
N ARG A 63 -5.81 24.21 25.88
CA ARG A 63 -5.93 24.18 24.42
C ARG A 63 -7.37 24.36 23.93
N THR A 64 -8.35 23.85 24.68
CA THR A 64 -9.74 23.74 24.21
C THR A 64 -10.73 24.60 24.99
N GLY A 65 -10.36 25.03 26.21
CA GLY A 65 -11.26 25.66 27.17
C GLY A 65 -12.25 24.68 27.84
N ILE A 66 -12.19 23.37 27.51
CA ILE A 66 -13.07 22.35 28.08
C ILE A 66 -12.40 21.76 29.33
N ARG A 67 -13.08 21.86 30.47
CA ARG A 67 -12.64 21.26 31.72
C ARG A 67 -13.14 19.83 31.83
N LEU A 68 -12.22 18.87 31.89
CA LEU A 68 -12.51 17.46 32.15
C LEU A 68 -12.17 17.11 33.60
N GLU A 69 -12.86 16.15 34.19
CA GLU A 69 -12.45 15.54 35.45
C GLU A 69 -11.25 14.60 35.23
N GLU A 70 -10.35 14.49 36.22
CA GLU A 70 -9.15 13.64 36.10
C GLU A 70 -9.54 12.17 35.85
N GLU A 71 -10.61 11.70 36.50
CA GLU A 71 -11.16 10.36 36.33
C GLU A 71 -11.61 10.09 34.88
N THR A 72 -12.18 11.10 34.19
CA THR A 72 -12.55 11.00 32.78
C THR A 72 -11.33 10.83 31.88
N VAL A 73 -10.29 11.62 32.09
CA VAL A 73 -9.03 11.52 31.32
C VAL A 73 -8.37 10.16 31.58
N GLN A 74 -8.34 9.72 32.84
CA GLN A 74 -7.83 8.41 33.21
C GLN A 74 -8.62 7.28 32.56
N GLY A 75 -9.95 7.36 32.51
CA GLY A 75 -10.82 6.38 31.87
C GLY A 75 -10.56 6.27 30.36
N ILE A 76 -10.41 7.41 29.66
CA ILE A 76 -10.07 7.43 28.24
C ILE A 76 -8.71 6.77 28.00
N VAL A 77 -7.67 7.16 28.74
CA VAL A 77 -6.32 6.59 28.62
C VAL A 77 -6.33 5.09 28.90
N ALA A 78 -7.03 4.64 29.94
CA ALA A 78 -7.14 3.23 30.28
C ALA A 78 -7.86 2.42 29.19
N GLN A 79 -8.90 2.99 28.57
CA GLN A 79 -9.60 2.33 27.47
C GLN A 79 -8.72 2.25 26.21
N LEU A 80 -7.99 3.32 25.87
CA LEU A 80 -7.00 3.31 24.77
C LEU A 80 -5.94 2.24 24.98
N ASP A 81 -5.40 2.10 26.20
CA ASP A 81 -4.42 1.05 26.54
C ASP A 81 -5.03 -0.35 26.44
N LYS A 82 -6.24 -0.54 26.97
CA LYS A 82 -6.95 -1.82 26.93
C LYS A 82 -7.20 -2.29 25.49
N SER A 83 -7.58 -1.37 24.60
CA SER A 83 -7.79 -1.67 23.19
C SER A 83 -6.49 -1.65 22.36
N LEU A 84 -5.33 -1.65 23.02
CA LEU A 84 -3.99 -1.74 22.40
C LEU A 84 -3.63 -0.54 21.50
N LEU A 85 -4.25 0.62 21.70
CA LEU A 85 -4.01 1.82 20.88
C LEU A 85 -2.89 2.72 21.41
N LEU A 86 -2.31 2.39 22.56
CA LEU A 86 -1.13 3.07 23.10
C LEU A 86 0.13 2.23 22.90
N ASP A 87 1.25 2.91 22.68
CA ASP A 87 2.60 2.35 22.73
C ASP A 87 2.95 2.03 24.20
N SER A 88 2.51 0.86 24.66
CA SER A 88 2.61 0.38 26.04
C SER A 88 3.13 -1.06 26.11
N ASP A 89 3.57 -1.50 27.29
CA ASP A 89 4.01 -2.89 27.50
C ASP A 89 2.91 -3.91 27.12
N ARG A 90 1.64 -3.55 27.31
CA ARG A 90 0.49 -4.39 26.93
C ARG A 90 0.40 -4.53 25.41
N PHE A 91 0.56 -3.43 24.67
CA PHE A 91 0.62 -3.46 23.22
C PHE A 91 1.81 -4.28 22.72
N LEU A 92 3.01 -4.05 23.28
CA LEU A 92 4.22 -4.77 22.88
C LEU A 92 4.07 -6.29 23.07
N GLN A 93 3.54 -6.73 24.22
CA GLN A 93 3.27 -8.15 24.47
C GLN A 93 2.25 -8.74 23.49
N ALA A 94 1.16 -8.01 23.18
CA ALA A 94 0.16 -8.46 22.21
C ALA A 94 0.75 -8.55 20.79
N ARG A 95 1.56 -7.57 20.40
CA ARG A 95 2.27 -7.56 19.12
C ARG A 95 3.23 -8.74 19.01
N ASP A 96 4.01 -9.02 20.05
CA ASP A 96 4.99 -10.12 20.05
C ASP A 96 4.32 -11.50 19.90
N VAL A 97 3.14 -11.68 20.50
CA VAL A 97 2.32 -12.90 20.30
C VAL A 97 1.86 -13.00 18.85
N VAL A 98 1.33 -11.92 18.29
CA VAL A 98 0.77 -11.92 16.93
C VAL A 98 1.86 -12.07 15.87
N ILE A 99 3.01 -11.42 16.02
CA ILE A 99 4.12 -11.57 15.06
C ILE A 99 4.69 -12.99 15.11
N SER A 100 4.79 -13.61 16.28
CA SER A 100 5.21 -15.01 16.41
C SER A 100 4.22 -15.97 15.72
N GLN A 101 2.91 -15.71 15.84
CA GLN A 101 1.87 -16.46 15.14
C GLN A 101 1.94 -16.23 13.62
N PHE A 102 2.15 -14.98 13.20
CA PHE A 102 2.30 -14.62 11.80
C PHE A 102 3.50 -15.34 11.18
N GLN A 103 4.67 -15.33 11.83
CA GLN A 103 5.89 -15.96 11.32
C GLN A 103 5.84 -17.49 11.31
N SER A 104 5.14 -18.11 12.26
CA SER A 104 5.02 -19.58 12.34
C SER A 104 3.90 -20.16 11.48
N ALA A 105 2.99 -19.33 10.96
CA ALA A 105 1.95 -19.76 10.03
C ALA A 105 2.58 -20.26 8.71
N PRO A 106 1.95 -21.23 8.03
CA PRO A 106 2.47 -21.74 6.75
C PRO A 106 2.42 -20.69 5.63
N ALA A 107 1.49 -19.75 5.71
CA ALA A 107 1.28 -18.65 4.79
C ALA A 107 0.42 -17.56 5.45
N ARG A 108 0.60 -16.31 5.03
CA ARG A 108 -0.32 -15.21 5.29
C ARG A 108 -1.67 -15.53 4.61
N PRO A 109 -2.81 -15.53 5.33
CA PRO A 109 -4.12 -15.69 4.72
C PRO A 109 -4.49 -14.45 3.87
N PRO A 110 -5.34 -14.57 2.84
CA PRO A 110 -5.85 -13.42 2.12
C PRO A 110 -6.70 -12.55 3.05
N ALA A 111 -6.39 -11.26 3.14
CA ALA A 111 -7.09 -10.30 4.00
C ALA A 111 -8.39 -9.79 3.35
N LEU A 112 -8.50 -9.87 2.02
CA LEU A 112 -9.63 -9.32 1.25
C LEU A 112 -10.60 -10.41 0.76
N ALA A 113 -10.27 -11.69 0.90
CA ALA A 113 -11.17 -12.78 0.49
C ALA A 113 -12.50 -12.70 1.27
N GLY A 114 -13.61 -12.64 0.53
CA GLY A 114 -14.97 -12.47 1.05
C GLY A 114 -15.41 -11.02 1.25
N ALA A 115 -14.50 -10.05 1.22
CA ALA A 115 -14.80 -8.63 1.41
C ALA A 115 -14.50 -7.79 0.15
N GLY A 116 -13.29 -7.90 -0.39
CA GLY A 116 -12.86 -7.22 -1.63
C GLY A 116 -13.10 -8.06 -2.88
N TYR A 117 -12.97 -9.39 -2.77
CA TYR A 117 -13.23 -10.34 -3.87
C TYR A 117 -13.76 -11.68 -3.33
N PRO A 118 -14.38 -12.55 -4.15
CA PRO A 118 -14.95 -13.80 -3.67
C PRO A 118 -13.91 -14.73 -3.03
N ALA A 119 -14.25 -15.31 -1.87
CA ALA A 119 -13.40 -16.32 -1.22
C ALA A 119 -13.45 -17.68 -1.95
N ASP A 120 -14.53 -17.96 -2.69
CA ASP A 120 -14.63 -19.16 -3.50
C ASP A 120 -13.76 -19.05 -4.76
N PRO A 121 -12.87 -20.02 -5.04
CA PRO A 121 -11.96 -19.96 -6.18
C PRO A 121 -12.66 -20.02 -7.55
N GLY A 122 -13.87 -20.57 -7.64
CA GLY A 122 -14.69 -20.59 -8.85
C GLY A 122 -15.32 -19.24 -9.12
N GLU A 123 -15.98 -18.66 -8.12
CA GLU A 123 -16.57 -17.32 -8.20
C GLU A 123 -15.52 -16.24 -8.48
N LEU A 124 -14.33 -16.34 -7.86
CA LEU A 124 -13.23 -15.43 -8.15
C LEU A 124 -12.77 -15.56 -9.60
N ARG A 125 -12.63 -16.78 -10.12
CA ARG A 125 -12.27 -17.01 -11.52
C ARG A 125 -13.31 -16.44 -12.49
N ASP A 126 -14.60 -16.56 -12.17
CA ASP A 126 -15.68 -15.99 -12.97
C ASP A 126 -15.65 -14.46 -12.95
N MET A 127 -15.42 -13.85 -11.79
CA MET A 127 -15.25 -12.40 -11.66
C MET A 127 -14.10 -11.88 -12.53
N LEU A 128 -12.90 -12.47 -12.42
CA LEU A 128 -11.74 -12.03 -13.21
C LEU A 128 -11.95 -12.23 -14.72
N ARG A 129 -12.61 -13.33 -15.11
CA ARG A 129 -12.99 -13.55 -16.52
C ARG A 129 -13.98 -12.50 -17.01
N GLY A 130 -14.88 -12.03 -16.16
CA GLY A 130 -15.80 -10.93 -16.46
C GLY A 130 -15.05 -9.66 -16.89
N TYR A 131 -14.01 -9.27 -16.15
CA TYR A 131 -13.17 -8.13 -16.53
C TYR A 131 -12.34 -8.39 -17.80
N LEU A 132 -11.84 -9.60 -18.01
CA LEU A 132 -11.13 -9.94 -19.25
C LEU A 132 -12.05 -9.89 -20.47
N GLY A 133 -13.32 -10.27 -20.31
CA GLY A 133 -14.32 -10.23 -21.38
C GLY A 133 -14.81 -8.83 -21.75
N SER A 134 -14.52 -7.80 -20.93
CA SER A 134 -14.86 -6.40 -21.24
C SER A 134 -13.74 -5.63 -21.95
N ILE A 135 -12.55 -6.23 -22.10
CA ILE A 135 -11.44 -5.63 -22.85
C ILE A 135 -11.78 -5.61 -24.34
N SER A 136 -11.52 -4.48 -25.01
CA SER A 136 -11.68 -4.38 -26.47
C SER A 136 -10.66 -5.26 -27.21
N ASP A 137 -11.09 -5.91 -28.29
CA ASP A 137 -10.23 -6.75 -29.14
C ASP A 137 -9.01 -5.97 -29.70
N ASP A 138 -9.12 -4.66 -29.85
CA ASP A 138 -8.04 -3.79 -30.35
C ASP A 138 -6.81 -3.75 -29.41
N LEU A 139 -6.98 -4.04 -28.11
CA LEU A 139 -5.88 -4.08 -27.14
C LEU A 139 -5.03 -5.36 -27.24
N ASN A 140 -5.48 -6.36 -28.00
CA ASN A 140 -4.72 -7.59 -28.30
C ASN A 140 -3.69 -7.42 -29.45
N THR A 141 -3.53 -6.21 -30.00
CA THR A 141 -2.71 -5.96 -31.21
C THR A 141 -1.24 -5.61 -30.94
N GLY A 142 -0.75 -5.82 -29.72
CA GLY A 142 0.67 -5.68 -29.36
C GLY A 142 1.57 -6.73 -30.00
N SER A 143 1.89 -6.54 -31.28
CA SER A 143 2.79 -7.35 -32.12
C SER A 143 4.28 -7.10 -31.78
N GLY A 144 4.70 -7.41 -30.55
CA GLY A 144 6.12 -7.41 -30.16
C GLY A 144 6.53 -8.76 -29.61
N SER A 145 7.54 -9.41 -30.21
CA SER A 145 8.11 -10.67 -29.70
C SER A 145 9.03 -10.46 -28.49
N GLU A 146 8.90 -9.35 -27.78
CA GLU A 146 9.75 -8.99 -26.65
C GLU A 146 9.00 -9.26 -25.35
N HIS A 147 9.62 -10.05 -24.47
CA HIS A 147 9.03 -10.50 -23.23
C HIS A 147 8.89 -9.33 -22.24
N ILE A 148 7.69 -9.17 -21.67
CA ILE A 148 7.47 -8.24 -20.57
C ILE A 148 8.32 -8.67 -19.36
N LYS A 149 9.12 -7.77 -18.81
CA LYS A 149 9.93 -7.98 -17.60
C LYS A 149 9.30 -7.35 -16.37
N GLY A 150 8.37 -6.42 -16.54
CA GLY A 150 7.64 -5.86 -15.42
C GLY A 150 6.29 -5.27 -15.75
N VAL A 151 5.47 -5.12 -14.73
CA VAL A 151 4.15 -4.49 -14.82
C VAL A 151 3.95 -3.48 -13.70
N ILE A 152 3.31 -2.38 -14.04
CA ILE A 152 2.69 -1.47 -13.08
C ILE A 152 1.20 -1.81 -13.11
N SER A 153 0.73 -2.41 -12.03
CA SER A 153 -0.66 -2.85 -11.84
C SER A 153 -1.32 -1.95 -10.80
N PRO A 154 -2.59 -1.56 -10.98
CA PRO A 154 -3.33 -0.93 -9.91
C PRO A 154 -3.36 -1.80 -8.64
N HIS A 155 -3.66 -1.17 -7.51
CA HIS A 155 -4.01 -1.85 -6.26
C HIS A 155 -5.36 -1.40 -5.67
N ILE A 156 -6.18 -0.70 -6.46
CA ILE A 156 -7.55 -0.37 -6.08
C ILE A 156 -8.46 -1.61 -6.05
N ASP A 157 -9.58 -1.56 -5.31
CA ASP A 157 -10.59 -2.63 -5.31
C ASP A 157 -11.04 -3.01 -6.72
N PHE A 158 -11.22 -4.32 -6.98
CA PHE A 158 -11.56 -4.81 -8.32
C PHE A 158 -12.86 -4.22 -8.88
N GLN A 159 -13.85 -3.93 -8.04
CA GLN A 159 -15.10 -3.30 -8.48
C GLN A 159 -14.88 -1.93 -9.12
N ARG A 160 -13.81 -1.22 -8.73
CA ARG A 160 -13.47 0.11 -9.22
C ARG A 160 -12.50 0.07 -10.40
N GLY A 161 -11.51 -0.85 -10.37
CA GLY A 161 -10.40 -0.86 -11.32
C GLY A 161 -10.21 -2.14 -12.15
N GLY A 162 -11.10 -3.14 -12.02
CA GLY A 162 -10.92 -4.49 -12.56
C GLY A 162 -10.60 -4.54 -14.06
N GLU A 163 -11.14 -3.61 -14.85
CA GLU A 163 -10.83 -3.49 -16.28
C GLU A 163 -9.36 -3.16 -16.55
N VAL A 164 -8.77 -2.23 -15.79
CA VAL A 164 -7.36 -1.84 -15.95
C VAL A 164 -6.43 -2.97 -15.52
N TYR A 165 -6.78 -3.71 -14.46
CA TYR A 165 -6.05 -4.93 -14.11
C TYR A 165 -6.07 -5.94 -15.27
N ALA A 166 -7.26 -6.21 -15.82
CA ALA A 166 -7.41 -7.17 -16.90
C ALA A 166 -6.58 -6.77 -18.13
N GLN A 167 -6.53 -5.49 -18.46
CA GLN A 167 -5.72 -4.93 -19.55
C GLN A 167 -4.21 -5.13 -19.33
N VAL A 168 -3.68 -4.83 -18.14
CA VAL A 168 -2.23 -4.96 -17.89
C VAL A 168 -1.80 -6.43 -17.78
N TRP A 169 -2.56 -7.26 -17.06
CA TRP A 169 -2.19 -8.64 -16.80
C TRP A 169 -2.36 -9.54 -18.04
N SER A 170 -3.32 -9.24 -18.93
CA SER A 170 -3.44 -9.95 -20.22
C SER A 170 -2.22 -9.72 -21.12
N LYS A 171 -1.66 -8.50 -21.13
CA LYS A 171 -0.40 -8.21 -21.85
C LYS A 171 0.80 -8.96 -21.26
N ALA A 172 0.80 -9.27 -19.96
CA ALA A 172 1.88 -9.96 -19.27
C ALA A 172 1.86 -11.50 -19.37
N THR A 173 0.86 -12.08 -20.02
CA THR A 173 0.68 -13.54 -20.13
C THR A 173 1.92 -14.28 -20.61
N THR A 174 2.58 -13.78 -21.66
CA THR A 174 3.79 -14.40 -22.22
C THR A 174 4.98 -14.38 -21.27
N ALA A 175 5.06 -13.39 -20.38
CA ALA A 175 6.07 -13.32 -19.34
C ALA A 175 5.76 -14.28 -18.18
N ILE A 176 4.48 -14.44 -17.86
CA ILE A 176 4.00 -15.36 -16.81
C ILE A 176 4.16 -16.81 -17.25
N ASP A 177 4.29 -17.09 -18.56
CA ASP A 177 4.27 -18.45 -19.05
C ASP A 177 5.43 -19.33 -18.58
N ASP A 178 6.61 -18.71 -18.43
CA ASP A 178 7.84 -19.35 -17.98
C ASP A 178 8.48 -18.67 -16.77
N VAL A 179 7.76 -17.76 -16.10
CA VAL A 179 8.22 -17.04 -14.90
C VAL A 179 8.64 -18.00 -13.80
N GLU A 180 9.79 -17.73 -13.19
CA GLU A 180 10.31 -18.47 -12.03
C GLU A 180 10.14 -17.70 -10.73
N LEU A 181 10.12 -16.36 -10.82
CA LEU A 181 10.13 -15.44 -9.69
C LEU A 181 9.28 -14.21 -10.01
N ALA A 182 8.47 -13.77 -9.06
CA ALA A 182 7.84 -12.46 -9.10
C ALA A 182 8.36 -11.61 -7.93
N ILE A 183 8.91 -10.44 -8.23
CA ILE A 183 9.21 -9.42 -7.22
C ILE A 183 8.01 -8.48 -7.20
N ILE A 184 7.34 -8.32 -6.05
CA ILE A 184 6.15 -7.47 -5.94
C ILE A 184 6.43 -6.37 -4.93
N PHE A 185 6.51 -5.14 -5.43
CA PHE A 185 6.49 -3.93 -4.62
C PHE A 185 5.04 -3.50 -4.39
N GLY A 186 4.63 -3.45 -3.13
CA GLY A 186 3.36 -2.86 -2.73
C GLY A 186 3.56 -1.63 -1.87
N THR A 187 2.60 -0.72 -1.85
CA THR A 187 2.59 0.41 -0.90
C THR A 187 2.30 -0.08 0.51
N ASN A 188 3.07 0.40 1.49
CA ASN A 188 2.77 0.24 2.92
C ASN A 188 1.80 1.33 3.39
N HIS A 189 0.51 1.01 3.52
CA HIS A 189 -0.50 1.99 3.96
C HIS A 189 -0.59 2.13 5.48
N PHE A 190 0.17 1.34 6.24
CA PHE A 190 0.19 1.38 7.70
C PHE A 190 1.16 2.42 8.28
N GLY A 191 1.93 3.09 7.42
CA GLY A 191 2.95 4.06 7.80
C GLY A 191 4.22 3.38 8.30
N GLY A 192 4.96 4.09 9.15
CA GLY A 192 6.29 3.70 9.63
C GLY A 192 7.41 4.50 8.95
N ASP A 193 8.60 4.43 9.54
CA ASP A 193 9.78 5.19 9.09
C ASP A 193 10.67 4.39 8.14
N ARG A 194 10.31 3.13 7.85
CA ARG A 194 11.10 2.21 7.02
C ARG A 194 10.78 2.37 5.54
N LEU A 195 11.81 2.51 4.72
CA LEU A 195 11.67 2.55 3.25
C LEU A 195 11.24 1.20 2.68
N PHE A 196 11.70 0.10 3.30
CA PHE A 196 11.39 -1.26 2.89
C PHE A 196 11.04 -2.10 4.11
N THR A 197 9.89 -2.75 4.03
CA THR A 197 9.48 -3.80 4.98
C THR A 197 9.47 -5.12 4.20
N LEU A 198 10.25 -6.09 4.70
CA LEU A 198 10.36 -7.42 4.13
C LEU A 198 9.53 -8.42 4.94
N THR A 199 9.23 -9.56 4.31
CA THR A 199 8.72 -10.73 5.02
C THR A 199 9.26 -12.03 4.43
N ARG A 200 9.46 -13.02 5.30
CA ARG A 200 9.74 -14.41 4.89
C ARG A 200 8.46 -15.22 4.68
N GLN A 201 7.30 -14.63 4.97
CA GLN A 201 6.02 -15.31 4.95
C GLN A 201 5.56 -15.57 3.51
N ASN A 202 5.00 -16.75 3.27
CA ASN A 202 4.34 -17.11 2.02
C ASN A 202 2.99 -16.41 1.92
N TYR A 203 2.44 -16.27 0.71
CA TYR A 203 1.13 -15.65 0.51
C TYR A 203 0.09 -16.69 0.07
N SER A 204 -1.03 -16.77 0.77
CA SER A 204 -2.18 -17.57 0.33
C SER A 204 -3.11 -16.75 -0.56
N THR A 205 -3.61 -17.39 -1.61
CA THR A 205 -4.77 -16.95 -2.40
C THR A 205 -5.87 -18.01 -2.30
N PRO A 206 -7.08 -17.76 -2.82
CA PRO A 206 -8.12 -18.79 -2.92
C PRO A 206 -7.73 -20.03 -3.74
N TRP A 207 -6.68 -19.97 -4.57
CA TRP A 207 -6.21 -21.11 -5.37
C TRP A 207 -5.03 -21.87 -4.73
N GLY A 208 -4.40 -21.33 -3.69
CA GLY A 208 -3.30 -22.00 -3.00
C GLY A 208 -2.24 -21.04 -2.48
N ILE A 209 -1.11 -21.60 -2.07
CA ILE A 209 0.02 -20.85 -1.49
C ILE A 209 1.04 -20.55 -2.58
N LEU A 210 1.45 -19.28 -2.67
CA LEU A 210 2.61 -18.81 -3.41
C LEU A 210 3.79 -18.69 -2.44
N SER A 211 4.86 -19.43 -2.72
CA SER A 211 6.02 -19.52 -1.84
C SER A 211 6.94 -18.32 -1.96
N THR A 212 7.50 -17.85 -0.86
CA THR A 212 8.45 -16.74 -0.84
C THR A 212 9.88 -17.26 -1.04
N ALA A 213 10.64 -16.63 -1.93
CA ALA A 213 12.07 -16.90 -2.15
C ALA A 213 12.89 -16.33 -0.99
N THR A 214 12.88 -17.05 0.14
CA THR A 214 13.52 -16.60 1.39
C THR A 214 15.02 -16.32 1.24
N ASP A 215 15.72 -17.00 0.34
CA ASP A 215 17.14 -16.75 0.09
C ASP A 215 17.41 -15.37 -0.52
N ILE A 216 16.45 -14.80 -1.26
CA ILE A 216 16.54 -13.45 -1.82
C ILE A 216 16.15 -12.43 -0.75
N VAL A 217 15.11 -12.72 0.03
CA VAL A 217 14.69 -11.89 1.17
C VAL A 217 15.84 -11.75 2.19
N ASP A 218 16.55 -12.84 2.48
CA ASP A 218 17.68 -12.83 3.41
C ASP A 218 18.83 -11.94 2.89
N LYS A 219 19.15 -11.98 1.59
CA LYS A 219 20.16 -11.10 1.00
C LYS A 219 19.76 -9.62 1.06
N LEU A 220 18.48 -9.32 0.91
CA LEU A 220 17.96 -7.95 1.08
C LEU A 220 18.06 -7.53 2.55
N ALA A 221 17.71 -8.41 3.48
CA ALA A 221 17.83 -8.15 4.91
C ALA A 221 19.29 -7.94 5.35
N GLU A 222 20.25 -8.67 4.79
CA GLU A 222 21.69 -8.44 5.00
C GLU A 222 22.12 -7.04 4.55
N ALA A 223 21.57 -6.55 3.43
CA ALA A 223 21.88 -5.22 2.90
C ALA A 223 21.22 -4.07 3.68
N LEU A 224 20.01 -4.30 4.20
CA LEU A 224 19.22 -3.29 4.94
C LEU A 224 19.47 -3.31 6.46
N GLY A 225 20.03 -4.41 6.97
CA GLY A 225 20.07 -4.73 8.39
C GLY A 225 18.81 -5.49 8.84
N GLU A 226 19.01 -6.65 9.47
CA GLU A 226 17.94 -7.58 9.88
C GLU A 226 16.82 -6.90 10.68
N THR A 227 17.16 -6.06 11.67
CA THR A 227 16.16 -5.37 12.47
C THR A 227 15.32 -4.39 11.65
N SER A 228 15.96 -3.57 10.82
CA SER A 228 15.26 -2.58 9.99
C SER A 228 14.34 -3.25 8.96
N ALA A 229 14.79 -4.36 8.38
CA ALA A 229 14.06 -5.08 7.34
C ALA A 229 12.76 -5.72 7.84
N PHE A 230 12.69 -6.12 9.12
CA PHE A 230 11.56 -6.87 9.68
C PHE A 230 10.83 -6.16 10.83
N GLU A 231 11.22 -4.94 11.22
CA GLU A 231 10.58 -4.20 12.33
C GLU A 231 9.06 -4.08 12.17
N ASP A 232 8.64 -3.77 10.95
CA ASP A 232 7.24 -3.57 10.58
C ASP A 232 6.65 -4.79 9.83
N GLU A 233 7.28 -5.98 9.90
CA GLU A 233 6.88 -7.17 9.12
C GLU A 233 5.38 -7.48 9.21
N LEU A 234 4.76 -7.20 10.36
CA LEU A 234 3.34 -7.44 10.58
C LEU A 234 2.42 -6.59 9.67
N HIS A 235 2.91 -5.50 9.09
CA HIS A 235 2.18 -4.70 8.09
C HIS A 235 1.75 -5.56 6.90
N HIS A 236 2.58 -6.54 6.50
CA HIS A 236 2.22 -7.48 5.45
C HIS A 236 0.88 -8.15 5.73
N ARG A 237 0.54 -8.49 6.99
CA ARG A 237 -0.64 -9.29 7.37
C ARG A 237 -1.96 -8.78 6.83
N ASN A 238 -2.18 -7.46 6.83
CA ASN A 238 -3.44 -6.85 6.43
C ASN A 238 -3.28 -5.91 5.21
N GLU A 239 -2.06 -5.72 4.70
CA GLU A 239 -1.81 -4.83 3.55
C GLU A 239 -2.39 -5.45 2.28
N HIS A 240 -3.09 -4.64 1.49
CA HIS A 240 -3.90 -5.08 0.36
C HIS A 240 -3.16 -4.97 -0.97
N SER A 241 -2.18 -4.07 -1.07
CA SER A 241 -1.54 -3.73 -2.34
C SER A 241 -0.92 -4.95 -3.06
N ILE A 242 -0.04 -5.69 -2.37
CA ILE A 242 0.56 -6.92 -2.88
C ILE A 242 -0.51 -7.98 -3.16
N GLU A 243 -1.50 -8.15 -2.26
CA GLU A 243 -2.52 -9.19 -2.38
C GLU A 243 -3.31 -9.09 -3.68
N LEU A 244 -3.77 -7.88 -4.05
CA LEU A 244 -4.58 -7.67 -5.25
C LEU A 244 -3.80 -7.99 -6.53
N ALA A 245 -2.51 -7.61 -6.60
CA ALA A 245 -1.64 -7.99 -7.70
C ALA A 245 -1.40 -9.51 -7.74
N LEU A 246 -1.22 -10.16 -6.59
CA LEU A 246 -1.02 -11.61 -6.51
C LEU A 246 -2.24 -12.41 -6.98
N ILE A 247 -3.46 -11.91 -6.78
CA ILE A 247 -4.67 -12.56 -7.30
C ILE A 247 -4.62 -12.63 -8.84
N TRP A 248 -4.24 -11.55 -9.51
CA TRP A 248 -4.11 -11.56 -10.97
C TRP A 248 -2.92 -12.41 -11.44
N LEU A 249 -1.77 -12.32 -10.75
CA LEU A 249 -0.63 -13.20 -11.04
C LEU A 249 -1.03 -14.68 -10.95
N HIS A 250 -1.66 -15.10 -9.85
CA HIS A 250 -2.04 -16.50 -9.63
C HIS A 250 -3.10 -16.96 -10.63
N TYR A 251 -4.05 -16.09 -11.01
CA TYR A 251 -5.04 -16.40 -12.04
C TYR A 251 -4.38 -16.82 -13.36
N PHE A 252 -3.37 -16.05 -13.82
CA PHE A 252 -2.65 -16.35 -15.05
C PHE A 252 -1.60 -17.46 -14.88
N LEU A 253 -1.03 -17.60 -13.69
CA LEU A 253 -0.06 -18.65 -13.38
C LEU A 253 -0.71 -20.03 -13.44
N GLY A 254 -1.97 -20.17 -12.98
CA GLY A 254 -2.64 -21.46 -12.85
C GLY A 254 -1.88 -22.36 -11.86
N ASP A 255 -1.66 -23.63 -12.23
CA ASP A 255 -0.95 -24.60 -11.38
C ASP A 255 0.58 -24.50 -11.47
N ARG A 256 1.11 -23.55 -12.26
CA ARG A 256 2.56 -23.38 -12.42
C ARG A 256 3.17 -22.83 -11.14
N LYS A 257 4.46 -23.10 -10.94
CA LYS A 257 5.19 -22.62 -9.76
C LYS A 257 5.88 -21.30 -10.09
N CYS A 258 5.71 -20.34 -9.19
CA CYS A 258 6.42 -19.06 -9.18
C CYS A 258 6.70 -18.72 -7.72
N GLU A 259 7.96 -18.40 -7.40
CA GLU A 259 8.30 -17.87 -6.08
C GLU A 259 8.07 -16.36 -6.02
N LEU A 260 7.88 -15.82 -4.83
CA LEU A 260 7.64 -14.40 -4.61
C LEU A 260 8.79 -13.74 -3.84
N VAL A 261 9.02 -12.46 -4.12
CA VAL A 261 9.72 -11.54 -3.21
C VAL A 261 8.75 -10.39 -2.91
N PRO A 262 7.91 -10.50 -1.87
CA PRO A 262 7.00 -9.44 -1.47
C PRO A 262 7.77 -8.36 -0.68
N ILE A 263 7.70 -7.11 -1.15
CA ILE A 263 8.35 -5.96 -0.52
C ILE A 263 7.32 -4.86 -0.35
N LEU A 264 7.09 -4.43 0.88
CA LEU A 264 6.29 -3.24 1.14
C LEU A 264 7.22 -2.02 1.12
N CYS A 265 6.87 -1.02 0.32
CA CYS A 265 7.56 0.25 0.22
C CYS A 265 6.91 1.28 1.15
N GLY A 266 7.71 1.87 2.04
CA GLY A 266 7.31 3.02 2.83
C GLY A 266 7.21 4.32 2.04
N SER A 267 6.76 5.38 2.71
CA SER A 267 6.55 6.69 2.10
C SER A 267 7.86 7.33 1.64
N PHE A 268 7.83 7.96 0.47
CA PHE A 268 8.91 8.81 -0.04
C PHE A 268 8.72 10.29 0.32
N GLU A 269 7.77 10.61 1.20
CA GLU A 269 7.44 11.98 1.62
C GLU A 269 8.66 12.77 2.12
N HIS A 270 9.61 12.13 2.82
CA HIS A 270 10.85 12.79 3.23
C HIS A 270 11.68 13.29 2.03
N PHE A 271 11.76 12.52 0.95
CA PHE A 271 12.45 12.94 -0.28
C PHE A 271 11.69 14.02 -1.06
N ILE A 272 10.37 14.05 -0.94
CA ILE A 272 9.52 15.11 -1.52
C ILE A 272 9.75 16.43 -0.79
N ASN A 273 9.86 16.40 0.54
CA ASN A 273 9.93 17.57 1.41
C ASN A 273 11.36 18.03 1.75
N SER A 274 12.39 17.42 1.15
CA SER A 274 13.80 17.77 1.35
C SER A 274 14.55 17.92 0.03
N ASP A 275 15.79 18.39 0.08
CA ASP A 275 16.69 18.43 -1.08
C ASP A 275 17.36 17.05 -1.34
N GLU A 276 17.05 16.03 -0.54
CA GLU A 276 17.57 14.68 -0.75
C GLU A 276 16.96 14.05 -2.01
N ASP A 277 17.77 13.24 -2.69
CA ASP A 277 17.40 12.56 -3.92
C ASP A 277 17.47 11.04 -3.69
N PRO A 278 16.36 10.30 -3.90
CA PRO A 278 16.32 8.86 -3.69
C PRO A 278 17.29 8.08 -4.60
N SER A 279 17.82 8.69 -5.66
CA SER A 279 18.81 8.07 -6.55
C SER A 279 20.14 7.77 -5.85
N TYR A 280 20.51 8.60 -4.86
CA TYR A 280 21.77 8.47 -4.11
C TYR A 280 21.58 7.87 -2.71
N HIS A 281 20.37 7.49 -2.33
CA HIS A 281 20.11 6.90 -1.01
C HIS A 281 20.72 5.49 -0.91
N GLU A 282 21.46 5.22 0.15
CA GLU A 282 22.24 3.99 0.31
C GLU A 282 21.35 2.73 0.34
N GLU A 283 20.27 2.73 1.13
CA GLU A 283 19.34 1.60 1.22
C GLU A 283 18.65 1.31 -0.12
N ILE A 284 18.25 2.37 -0.85
CA ILE A 284 17.58 2.23 -2.15
C ILE A 284 18.57 1.63 -3.15
N SER A 285 19.79 2.15 -3.19
CA SER A 285 20.85 1.67 -4.08
C SER A 285 21.20 0.21 -3.80
N ALA A 286 21.29 -0.18 -2.52
CA ALA A 286 21.58 -1.56 -2.13
C ALA A 286 20.48 -2.54 -2.55
N VAL A 287 19.20 -2.16 -2.40
CA VAL A 287 18.06 -2.97 -2.85
C VAL A 287 18.04 -3.08 -4.38
N VAL A 288 18.23 -1.97 -5.11
CA VAL A 288 18.30 -1.97 -6.57
C VAL A 288 19.42 -2.89 -7.07
N ASP A 289 20.64 -2.74 -6.55
CA ASP A 289 21.79 -3.55 -6.93
C ASP A 289 21.59 -5.05 -6.66
N CYS A 290 20.92 -5.38 -5.56
CA CYS A 290 20.60 -6.76 -5.20
C CYS A 290 19.58 -7.34 -6.18
N LEU A 291 18.49 -6.62 -6.44
CA LEU A 291 17.39 -7.10 -7.29
C LEU A 291 17.73 -7.10 -8.78
N GLN A 292 18.58 -6.19 -9.27
CA GLN A 292 19.07 -6.24 -10.65
C GLN A 292 19.87 -7.52 -10.94
N LYS A 293 20.67 -7.99 -9.97
CA LYS A 293 21.38 -9.28 -10.08
C LYS A 293 20.40 -10.47 -10.12
N VAL A 294 19.32 -10.39 -9.35
CA VAL A 294 18.25 -11.40 -9.35
C VAL A 294 17.55 -11.42 -10.71
N VAL A 295 17.11 -10.26 -11.20
CA VAL A 295 16.45 -10.11 -12.52
C VAL A 295 17.35 -10.62 -13.65
N GLY A 296 18.66 -10.40 -13.57
CA GLY A 296 19.61 -10.91 -14.57
C GLY A 296 19.91 -12.41 -14.50
N SER A 297 19.49 -13.12 -13.44
CA SER A 297 19.83 -14.53 -13.21
C SER A 297 18.64 -15.49 -13.22
N ARG A 298 17.42 -14.99 -13.04
CA ARG A 298 16.17 -15.77 -13.05
C ARG A 298 15.15 -15.14 -13.99
N ARG A 299 14.27 -15.96 -14.57
CA ARG A 299 13.13 -15.43 -15.33
C ARG A 299 12.16 -14.76 -14.36
N THR A 300 12.30 -13.43 -14.26
CA THR A 300 11.70 -12.63 -13.18
C THR A 300 10.71 -11.64 -13.74
N LEU A 301 9.53 -11.56 -13.13
CA LEU A 301 8.56 -10.49 -13.35
C LEU A 301 8.64 -9.51 -12.19
N VAL A 302 8.89 -8.22 -12.47
CA VAL A 302 8.86 -7.15 -11.46
C VAL A 302 7.51 -6.45 -11.50
N VAL A 303 6.81 -6.38 -10.37
CA VAL A 303 5.46 -5.84 -10.25
C VAL A 303 5.46 -4.64 -9.31
N ALA A 304 5.01 -3.48 -9.77
CA ALA A 304 4.56 -2.40 -8.89
C ALA A 304 3.04 -2.53 -8.73
N ALA A 305 2.58 -2.82 -7.52
CA ALA A 305 1.17 -2.76 -7.15
C ALA A 305 0.87 -1.36 -6.59
N ALA A 306 0.35 -0.48 -7.44
CA ALA A 306 0.38 0.97 -7.24
C ALA A 306 -0.77 1.70 -7.96
N ASP A 307 -1.40 2.63 -7.26
CA ASP A 307 -2.31 3.63 -7.85
C ASP A 307 -1.61 5.00 -8.02
N LEU A 308 -2.27 5.93 -8.71
CA LEU A 308 -1.80 7.29 -8.95
C LEU A 308 -2.46 8.29 -7.98
N ALA A 309 -3.21 9.27 -8.48
CA ALA A 309 -3.69 10.41 -7.70
C ALA A 309 -4.84 10.05 -6.77
N HIS A 310 -4.82 10.57 -5.54
CA HIS A 310 -5.89 10.50 -4.53
C HIS A 310 -6.40 11.91 -4.21
N MET A 311 -7.51 12.30 -4.84
CA MET A 311 -7.98 13.68 -4.89
C MET A 311 -9.44 13.80 -4.44
N GLY A 312 -9.75 14.88 -3.72
CA GLY A 312 -11.10 15.24 -3.26
C GLY A 312 -11.32 15.05 -1.76
N PRO A 313 -12.54 15.33 -1.27
CA PRO A 313 -12.85 15.34 0.16
C PRO A 313 -12.58 14.02 0.90
N ALA A 314 -12.65 12.88 0.22
CA ALA A 314 -12.29 11.59 0.81
C ALA A 314 -10.81 11.49 1.20
N PHE A 315 -9.95 12.35 0.62
CA PHE A 315 -8.50 12.39 0.85
C PHE A 315 -8.03 13.69 1.52
N GLY A 316 -8.97 14.48 2.06
CA GLY A 316 -8.68 15.68 2.84
C GLY A 316 -8.74 17.00 2.08
N ASP A 317 -9.17 17.01 0.81
CA ASP A 317 -9.40 18.26 0.08
C ASP A 317 -10.72 18.92 0.50
N TYR A 318 -10.77 20.25 0.53
CA TYR A 318 -11.96 20.97 0.99
C TYR A 318 -13.15 20.86 0.02
N ASN A 319 -12.87 20.85 -1.28
CA ASN A 319 -13.89 20.93 -2.32
C ASN A 319 -13.94 19.63 -3.14
N PRO A 320 -15.14 19.22 -3.60
CA PRO A 320 -15.28 18.18 -4.62
C PRO A 320 -14.51 18.53 -5.90
N ILE A 321 -13.91 17.53 -6.53
CA ILE A 321 -13.15 17.66 -7.77
C ILE A 321 -14.10 17.86 -8.95
N ASP A 322 -13.95 18.99 -9.65
CA ASP A 322 -14.75 19.32 -10.83
C ASP A 322 -14.20 18.70 -12.14
N ASN A 323 -14.90 18.93 -13.26
CA ASN A 323 -14.49 18.37 -14.56
C ASN A 323 -13.20 18.97 -15.13
N ILE A 324 -12.86 20.21 -14.77
CA ILE A 324 -11.62 20.87 -15.19
C ILE A 324 -10.47 20.23 -14.43
N GLU A 325 -10.60 20.11 -13.10
CA GLU A 325 -9.59 19.46 -12.25
C GLU A 325 -9.37 17.99 -12.65
N ARG A 326 -10.43 17.25 -13.02
CA ARG A 326 -10.31 15.88 -13.57
C ARG A 326 -9.46 15.81 -14.83
N ALA A 327 -9.62 16.77 -15.73
CA ALA A 327 -8.84 16.85 -16.96
C ALA A 327 -7.38 17.22 -16.66
N GLU A 328 -7.13 18.13 -15.71
CA GLU A 328 -5.78 18.48 -15.25
C GLU A 328 -5.07 17.29 -14.60
N ILE A 329 -5.75 16.53 -13.73
CA ILE A 329 -5.22 15.30 -13.14
C ILE A 329 -4.86 14.29 -14.24
N SER A 330 -5.74 14.10 -15.23
CA SER A 330 -5.47 13.18 -16.35
C SER A 330 -4.27 13.60 -17.19
N ALA A 331 -4.11 14.89 -17.46
CA ALA A 331 -2.95 15.40 -18.19
C ALA A 331 -1.64 15.21 -17.40
N ALA A 332 -1.68 15.41 -16.07
CA ALA A 332 -0.53 15.17 -15.20
C ALA A 332 -0.19 13.67 -15.09
N ASP A 333 -1.20 12.80 -14.99
CA ASP A 333 -1.01 11.34 -14.97
C ASP A 333 -0.46 10.83 -16.31
N GLU A 334 -0.83 11.42 -17.44
CA GLU A 334 -0.23 11.10 -18.75
C GLU A 334 1.28 11.39 -18.75
N GLY A 335 1.73 12.44 -18.07
CA GLY A 335 3.16 12.74 -17.86
C GLY A 335 3.88 11.67 -17.04
N LEU A 336 3.24 11.20 -15.95
CA LEU A 336 3.77 10.10 -15.13
C LEU A 336 3.84 8.80 -15.93
N ILE A 337 2.78 8.44 -16.67
CA ILE A 337 2.72 7.25 -17.51
C ILE A 337 3.80 7.29 -18.60
N LYS A 338 4.08 8.47 -19.18
CA LYS A 338 5.19 8.61 -20.14
C LYS A 338 6.54 8.27 -19.53
N SER A 339 6.84 8.79 -18.32
CA SER A 339 8.07 8.44 -17.61
C SER A 339 8.12 6.95 -17.26
N MET A 340 7.00 6.33 -16.90
CA MET A 340 6.92 4.88 -16.70
C MET A 340 7.28 4.12 -17.99
N CYS A 341 6.66 4.48 -19.11
CA CYS A 341 6.91 3.84 -20.40
C CYS A 341 8.35 4.04 -20.91
N SER A 342 9.08 5.05 -20.45
CA SER A 342 10.50 5.24 -20.77
C SER A 342 11.46 4.72 -19.70
N ALA A 343 10.97 3.99 -18.69
CA ALA A 343 11.73 3.55 -17.52
C ALA A 343 12.49 4.70 -16.80
N ASP A 344 11.94 5.92 -16.87
CA ASP A 344 12.57 7.12 -16.35
C ASP A 344 12.17 7.37 -14.89
N ALA A 345 12.87 6.71 -13.97
CA ALA A 345 12.63 6.83 -12.53
C ALA A 345 12.84 8.27 -12.02
N GLU A 346 13.86 8.97 -12.53
CA GLU A 346 14.20 10.33 -12.11
C GLU A 346 13.15 11.34 -12.58
N GLY A 347 12.73 11.27 -13.85
CA GLY A 347 11.66 12.12 -14.37
C GLY A 347 10.31 11.81 -13.75
N PHE A 348 10.01 10.54 -13.43
CA PHE A 348 8.81 10.15 -12.68
C PHE A 348 8.80 10.80 -11.29
N PHE A 349 9.87 10.64 -10.51
CA PHE A 349 9.99 11.23 -9.17
C PHE A 349 9.97 12.77 -9.23
N SER A 350 10.70 13.38 -10.15
CA SER A 350 10.81 14.84 -10.27
C SER A 350 9.47 15.50 -10.56
N GLN A 351 8.62 14.88 -11.39
CA GLN A 351 7.27 15.40 -11.65
C GLN A 351 6.42 15.47 -10.38
N ILE A 352 6.49 14.45 -9.53
CA ILE A 352 5.76 14.39 -8.25
C ILE A 352 6.36 15.37 -7.24
N LYS A 353 7.70 15.44 -7.15
CA LYS A 353 8.40 16.38 -6.26
C LYS A 353 8.10 17.84 -6.61
N ASN A 354 8.04 18.19 -7.90
CA ASN A 354 7.76 19.55 -8.36
C ASN A 354 6.37 20.07 -7.97
N GLU A 355 5.42 19.18 -7.66
CA GLU A 355 4.11 19.54 -7.12
C GLU A 355 3.97 19.20 -5.63
N THR A 356 5.07 18.88 -4.95
CA THR A 356 5.10 18.50 -3.52
C THR A 356 4.13 17.35 -3.22
N ASP A 357 4.04 16.39 -4.13
CA ASP A 357 3.09 15.27 -4.09
C ASP A 357 1.64 15.71 -3.76
N ARG A 358 1.21 16.86 -4.29
CA ARG A 358 -0.16 17.38 -4.08
C ARG A 358 -1.24 16.36 -4.44
N ARG A 359 -0.95 15.47 -5.40
CA ARG A 359 -1.84 14.41 -5.85
C ARG A 359 -1.83 13.16 -4.97
N ARG A 360 -0.95 13.08 -3.95
CA ARG A 360 -0.87 11.95 -3.00
C ARG A 360 -0.70 10.62 -3.74
N ILE A 361 0.37 10.52 -4.54
CA ILE A 361 0.66 9.34 -5.36
C ILE A 361 1.14 8.20 -4.47
N CYS A 362 0.21 7.34 -4.02
CA CYS A 362 0.56 6.20 -3.14
C CYS A 362 1.53 5.21 -3.82
N GLY A 363 1.51 5.18 -5.15
CA GLY A 363 2.37 4.35 -5.99
C GLY A 363 3.80 4.86 -6.16
N LEU A 364 4.16 6.02 -5.60
CA LEU A 364 5.44 6.69 -5.86
C LEU A 364 6.63 5.75 -5.62
N ALA A 365 6.73 5.16 -4.42
CA ALA A 365 7.86 4.31 -4.08
C ALA A 365 7.87 2.97 -4.86
N PRO A 366 6.77 2.18 -4.92
CA PRO A 366 6.76 0.94 -5.71
C PRO A 366 7.10 1.13 -7.20
N ILE A 367 6.57 2.19 -7.83
CA ILE A 367 6.82 2.49 -9.24
C ILE A 367 8.27 2.93 -9.41
N TYR A 368 8.76 3.86 -8.60
CA TYR A 368 10.14 4.32 -8.65
C TYR A 368 11.14 3.15 -8.56
N MET A 369 10.95 2.24 -7.60
CA MET A 369 11.80 1.05 -7.44
C MET A 369 11.77 0.14 -8.67
N THR A 370 10.57 -0.08 -9.23
CA THR A 370 10.41 -0.88 -10.45
C THR A 370 11.16 -0.26 -11.63
N LEU A 371 11.05 1.06 -11.83
CA LEU A 371 11.75 1.76 -12.91
C LEU A 371 13.27 1.77 -12.70
N ARG A 372 13.76 1.86 -11.46
CA ARG A 372 15.20 1.76 -11.15
C ARG A 372 15.76 0.37 -11.45
N ILE A 373 15.01 -0.69 -11.14
CA ILE A 373 15.43 -2.07 -11.41
C ILE A 373 15.40 -2.38 -12.91
N LEU A 374 14.42 -1.82 -13.62
CA LEU A 374 14.18 -2.04 -15.05
C LEU A 374 14.61 -0.84 -15.91
N ASN A 375 15.66 -0.12 -15.51
CA ASN A 375 16.10 1.15 -16.10
C ASN A 375 16.41 1.12 -17.61
N ASP A 376 16.78 -0.03 -18.17
CA ASP A 376 17.05 -0.20 -19.60
C ASP A 376 15.83 -0.69 -20.40
N SER A 377 14.63 -0.62 -19.81
CA SER A 377 13.40 -1.16 -20.40
C SER A 377 12.59 -0.10 -21.15
N HIS A 378 11.70 -0.57 -22.02
CA HIS A 378 10.68 0.28 -22.65
C HIS A 378 9.29 -0.28 -22.38
N GLY A 379 8.32 0.62 -22.20
CA GLY A 379 6.98 0.26 -21.78
C GLY A 379 5.87 0.76 -22.68
N GLU A 380 4.71 0.17 -22.48
CA GLU A 380 3.48 0.50 -23.17
C GLU A 380 2.35 0.59 -22.14
N ALA A 381 1.58 1.68 -22.21
CA ALA A 381 0.37 1.81 -21.42
C ALA A 381 -0.65 0.74 -21.83
N ALA A 382 -1.23 0.07 -20.86
CA ALA A 382 -2.28 -0.92 -21.02
C ALA A 382 -3.66 -0.34 -20.73
N GLY A 383 -3.75 0.58 -19.76
CA GLY A 383 -5.02 1.16 -19.32
C GLY A 383 -4.82 2.40 -18.44
N TYR A 384 -5.85 3.22 -18.36
CA TYR A 384 -5.94 4.35 -17.44
C TYR A 384 -7.40 4.61 -17.08
N MET A 385 -7.67 4.93 -15.82
CA MET A 385 -9.03 5.25 -15.35
C MET A 385 -8.97 6.21 -14.16
N GLN A 386 -9.98 7.08 -14.04
CA GLN A 386 -10.29 7.80 -12.79
C GLN A 386 -11.51 7.15 -12.13
N CYS A 387 -11.27 6.47 -11.02
CA CYS A 387 -12.27 5.72 -10.27
C CYS A 387 -12.90 6.61 -9.19
N PRO A 388 -14.24 6.71 -9.08
CA PRO A 388 -14.90 7.40 -7.97
C PRO A 388 -14.43 6.87 -6.62
N ALA A 389 -14.16 7.75 -5.66
CA ALA A 389 -13.70 7.41 -4.30
C ALA A 389 -14.73 7.76 -3.20
N ASP A 390 -15.87 8.33 -3.60
CA ASP A 390 -17.02 8.56 -2.74
C ASP A 390 -18.34 8.39 -3.52
N GLN A 391 -19.46 8.39 -2.80
CA GLN A 391 -20.79 8.16 -3.39
C GLN A 391 -21.31 9.33 -4.24
N ILE A 392 -20.78 10.55 -4.03
CA ILE A 392 -21.21 11.76 -4.75
C ILE A 392 -20.31 12.07 -5.94
N ASN A 393 -19.32 11.21 -6.21
CA ASN A 393 -18.27 11.40 -7.21
C ASN A 393 -17.52 12.74 -7.06
N GLY A 394 -17.34 13.18 -5.81
CA GLY A 394 -16.58 14.38 -5.46
C GLY A 394 -15.10 14.10 -5.22
N SER A 395 -14.74 12.83 -5.05
CA SER A 395 -13.37 12.36 -4.87
C SER A 395 -13.06 11.27 -5.88
N LEU A 396 -11.78 11.15 -6.27
CA LEU A 396 -11.32 10.15 -7.22
C LEU A 396 -9.98 9.55 -6.81
N VAL A 397 -9.76 8.33 -7.28
CA VAL A 397 -8.43 7.72 -7.38
C VAL A 397 -8.14 7.51 -8.87
N SER A 398 -6.99 7.94 -9.36
CA SER A 398 -6.56 7.56 -10.72
C SER A 398 -5.67 6.33 -10.69
N ILE A 399 -5.80 5.48 -11.70
CA ILE A 399 -5.08 4.23 -11.84
C ILE A 399 -4.56 4.07 -13.26
N CYS A 400 -3.48 3.33 -13.42
CA CYS A 400 -2.95 2.98 -14.73
C CYS A 400 -2.43 1.54 -14.76
N GLY A 401 -2.30 1.00 -15.97
CA GLY A 401 -1.59 -0.22 -16.26
C GLY A 401 -0.45 0.07 -17.22
N VAL A 402 0.76 -0.42 -16.94
CA VAL A 402 1.92 -0.32 -17.85
C VAL A 402 2.62 -1.67 -17.89
N GLY A 403 2.97 -2.15 -19.08
CA GLY A 403 3.89 -3.28 -19.26
C GLY A 403 5.26 -2.80 -19.72
N LEU A 404 6.33 -3.29 -19.10
CA LEU A 404 7.75 -2.94 -19.36
C LEU A 404 8.48 -4.13 -19.98
N ARG A 405 9.31 -3.90 -21.01
CA ARG A 405 10.02 -4.91 -21.81
C ARG A 405 11.53 -4.69 -21.79
#